data_AF-A0A2E4YQ42-F1
#
_entry.id   AF-A0A2E4YQ42-F1
#
_cell.length_a   1.000
_cell.length_b   1.000
_cell.length_c   1.000
_cell.angle_alpha   90.00
_cell.angle_beta   90.00
_cell.angle_gamma   90.00
#
_symmetry.space_group_name_H-M   'P 1'
#
loop_
_entity.id
_entity.type
_entity.pdbx_description
1 polymer ?
#
loop_
_entity_poly.entity_id
_entity_poly.type
_entity_poly.pdbx_seq_one_letter_code
_entity_poly.pdbx_strand_id
1 'polypeptide(L)' 'MKKMIIPALTCFFMLSISSCKKCQTCSITVLGATNTQEVCEENFNSKEEYEDWISAYESTGGECQ' A
#
# COMPACT_ATOMS: atom_id res chain seq x y z
N MET A 1 -21.97 -32.19 -3.31
CA MET A 1 -20.88 -31.91 -2.35
C MET A 1 -20.17 -30.63 -2.79
N LYS A 2 -19.95 -29.70 -1.85
CA LYS A 2 -19.60 -28.28 -2.04
C LYS A 2 -18.39 -28.05 -2.98
N LYS A 3 -18.60 -27.29 -4.06
CA LYS A 3 -17.51 -26.64 -4.81
C LYS A 3 -17.32 -25.25 -4.19
N MET A 4 -16.43 -25.15 -3.19
CA MET A 4 -15.91 -23.88 -2.71
C MET A 4 -14.49 -23.76 -3.24
N ILE A 5 -14.24 -22.82 -4.15
CA ILE A 5 -13.01 -22.02 -4.14
C ILE A 5 -13.40 -20.66 -4.74
N ILE A 6 -13.50 -19.67 -3.86
CA ILE A 6 -13.63 -18.26 -4.19
C ILE A 6 -12.20 -17.76 -4.43
N PRO A 7 -11.89 -17.15 -5.59
CA PRO A 7 -10.82 -16.17 -5.65
C PRO A 7 -11.44 -14.87 -6.17
N ALA A 8 -12.29 -14.27 -5.35
CA ALA A 8 -12.74 -12.91 -5.53
C ALA A 8 -12.22 -12.08 -4.36
N LEU A 9 -10.90 -12.07 -4.18
CA LEU A 9 -10.23 -10.89 -3.63
C LEU A 9 -10.27 -9.86 -4.75
N THR A 10 -11.45 -9.27 -4.94
CA THR A 10 -11.60 -8.02 -5.65
C THR A 10 -10.68 -7.03 -4.97
N CYS A 11 -9.57 -6.72 -5.64
CA CYS A 11 -8.83 -5.48 -5.45
C CYS A 11 -9.85 -4.36 -5.41
N PHE A 12 -10.19 -3.92 -4.20
CA PHE A 12 -11.01 -2.75 -3.95
C PHE A 12 -10.11 -1.53 -4.20
N PHE A 13 -9.69 -1.39 -5.45
CA PHE A 13 -9.18 -0.15 -5.98
C PHE A 13 -10.34 0.85 -6.02
N MET A 14 -10.00 2.11 -5.78
CA MET A 14 -10.85 3.31 -5.86
C MET A 14 -11.40 3.83 -4.52
N LEU A 15 -10.49 4.16 -3.59
CA LEU A 15 -10.60 5.46 -2.93
C LEU A 15 -9.86 6.49 -3.77
N SER A 16 -10.49 6.83 -4.90
CA SER A 16 -10.10 7.94 -5.77
C SER A 16 -10.54 9.25 -5.11
N ILE A 17 -9.89 9.65 -4.02
CA ILE A 17 -9.96 11.03 -3.55
C ILE A 17 -8.79 11.77 -4.18
N SER A 18 -9.07 12.29 -5.37
CA SER A 18 -8.27 13.26 -6.08
C SER A 18 -8.08 14.52 -5.21
N SER A 19 -7.06 14.50 -4.38
CA SER A 19 -6.35 15.67 -3.91
C SER A 19 -4.92 15.45 -4.38
N CYS A 20 -4.33 16.42 -5.10
CA CYS A 20 -3.00 16.33 -5.73
C CYS A 20 -1.84 16.24 -4.70
N LYS A 21 -2.01 15.45 -3.64
CA LYS A 21 -0.99 15.09 -2.68
C LYS A 21 -0.32 13.84 -3.21
N LYS A 22 1.01 13.82 -3.21
CA LYS A 22 1.77 12.62 -3.53
C LYS A 22 1.59 11.63 -2.39
N CYS A 23 0.54 10.83 -2.49
CA CYS A 23 0.27 9.71 -1.62
C CYS A 23 0.44 8.43 -2.42
N GLN A 24 1.18 7.48 -1.85
CA GLN A 24 1.32 6.14 -2.40
C GLN A 24 0.61 5.14 -1.50
N THR A 25 0.02 4.14 -2.12
CA THR A 25 -0.55 2.99 -1.41
C THR A 25 0.57 1.97 -1.22
N CYS A 26 0.98 1.79 0.03
CA CYS A 26 1.99 0.81 0.41
C CYS A 26 1.33 -0.45 0.97
N SER A 27 1.82 -1.62 0.58
CA SER A 27 1.31 -2.90 1.04
C SER A 27 2.40 -3.89 1.38
N ILE A 28 2.15 -4.76 2.35
CA ILE A 28 3.07 -5.85 2.71
C ILE A 28 2.27 -7.12 3.00
N THR A 29 2.74 -8.25 2.46
CA THR A 29 2.11 -9.55 2.69
C THR A 29 2.94 -10.38 3.66
N VAL A 30 2.39 -10.65 4.84
CA VAL A 30 3.03 -11.45 5.89
C VAL A 30 2.13 -12.62 6.24
N LEU A 31 2.66 -13.85 6.16
CA LEU A 31 1.93 -15.09 6.46
C LEU A 31 0.58 -15.23 5.72
N GLY A 32 0.53 -14.71 4.48
CA GLY A 32 -0.67 -14.77 3.62
C GLY A 32 -1.72 -13.69 3.90
N ALA A 33 -1.46 -12.75 4.82
CA ALA A 33 -2.29 -11.57 5.04
C ALA A 33 -1.60 -10.33 4.46
N THR A 34 -2.30 -9.62 3.57
CA THR A 34 -1.85 -8.35 3.01
C THR A 34 -2.37 -7.20 3.87
N ASN A 35 -1.46 -6.39 4.38
CA ASN A 35 -1.79 -5.12 5.01
C ASN A 35 -1.51 -4.00 4.02
N THR A 36 -2.42 -3.03 3.92
CA THR A 36 -2.32 -1.90 3.01
C THR A 36 -2.48 -0.61 3.80
N GLN A 37 -1.65 0.39 3.50
CA GLN A 37 -1.68 1.71 4.12
C GLN A 37 -1.41 2.79 3.07
N GLU A 38 -2.03 3.95 3.24
CA GLU A 38 -1.76 5.13 2.42
C GLU A 38 -0.68 5.98 3.10
N VAL A 39 0.35 6.35 2.35
CA VAL A 39 1.50 7.11 2.84
C VAL A 39 1.66 8.34 1.98
N CYS A 40 1.53 9.52 2.58
CA CYS A 40 1.58 10.80 1.89
C CYS A 40 2.88 11.55 2.20
N GLU A 41 3.44 12.24 1.22
CA GLU A 41 4.65 13.09 1.38
C GLU A 41 4.47 14.13 2.50
N GLU A 42 3.25 14.63 2.71
CA GLU A 42 2.94 15.61 3.77
C GLU A 42 3.03 15.07 5.20
N ASN A 43 3.07 13.75 5.38
CA ASN A 43 3.25 13.13 6.70
C ASN A 43 4.71 13.20 7.17
N PHE A 44 5.62 13.71 6.33
CA PHE A 44 7.05 13.81 6.57
C PHE A 44 7.51 15.28 6.54
N ASN A 45 8.65 15.57 7.15
CA ASN A 45 9.17 16.95 7.18
C ASN A 45 9.86 17.34 5.86
N SER A 46 10.22 16.36 5.04
CA SER A 46 10.85 16.56 3.76
C SER A 46 10.54 15.44 2.77
N LYS A 47 10.71 15.74 1.48
CA LYS A 47 10.62 14.75 0.40
C LYS A 47 11.65 13.62 0.56
N GLU A 48 12.84 13.94 1.06
CA GLU A 48 13.90 12.96 1.31
C GLU A 48 13.48 11.96 2.39
N GLU A 49 12.92 12.44 3.51
CA GLU A 49 12.39 11.55 4.57
C GLU A 49 11.26 10.64 4.06
N TYR A 50 10.39 11.16 3.20
CA TYR A 50 9.35 10.37 2.55
C TYR A 50 9.95 9.29 1.63
N GLU A 51 10.89 9.64 0.76
CA GLU A 51 11.54 8.69 -0.16
C GLU A 51 12.38 7.64 0.59
N ASP A 52 13.05 8.02 1.68
CA ASP A 52 13.77 7.11 2.57
C ASP A 52 12.82 6.14 3.28
N TRP A 53 11.67 6.61 3.75
CA TRP A 53 10.67 5.74 4.36
C TRP A 53 10.12 4.72 3.37
N ILE A 54 9.80 5.15 2.14
CA ILE A 54 9.33 4.25 1.06
C ILE A 54 10.40 3.22 0.76
N SER A 55 11.65 3.65 0.57
CA SER A 55 12.78 2.75 0.28
C SER A 55 13.02 1.75 1.41
N ALA A 56 12.91 2.19 2.66
CA ALA A 56 13.02 1.31 3.83
C ALA A 56 11.87 0.31 3.87
N TYR A 57 10.63 0.74 3.62
CA TYR A 57 9.46 -0.13 3.59
C TYR A 57 9.59 -1.20 2.48
N GLU A 58 10.01 -0.80 1.28
CA GLU A 58 10.25 -1.73 0.18
C GLU A 58 11.40 -2.71 0.48
N SER A 59 12.45 -2.26 1.17
CA SER A 59 13.54 -3.15 1.61
C SER A 59 13.10 -4.24 2.59
N THR A 60 11.99 -4.02 3.32
CA THR A 60 11.38 -5.02 4.21
C THR A 60 10.45 -5.99 3.48
N GLY A 61 10.30 -5.86 2.16
CA GLY A 61 9.41 -6.67 1.32
C GLY A 61 8.01 -6.08 1.15
N GLY A 62 7.82 -4.82 1.50
CA GLY A 62 6.64 -4.06 1.11
C GLY A 62 6.71 -3.58 -0.34
N GLU A 63 5.58 -3.13 -0.88
CA GLU A 63 5.47 -2.55 -2.22
C GLU A 63 4.62 -1.28 -2.15
N CYS A 64 5.11 -0.16 -2.71
CA CYS A 64 4.38 1.11 -2.75
C CYS A 64 4.04 1.51 -4.20
N GLN A 65 2.80 1.95 -4.45
CA GLN A 65 2.29 2.34 -5.79
C GLN A 65 1.53 3.67 -5.76
#